data_AF-A0AAY5K422-F1
#
_entry.id   AF-A0AAY5K422-F1
#
_cell.length_a   1.000
_cell.length_b   1.000
_cell.length_c   1.000
_cell.angle_alpha   90.00
_cell.angle_beta   90.00
_cell.angle_gamma   90.00
#
_symmetry.space_group_name_H-M   'P 1'
#
loop_
_entity.id
_entity.type
_entity.pdbx_description
1 polymer ?
#
loop_
_entity_poly.entity_id
_entity_poly.type
_entity_poly.pdbx_seq_one_letter_code
_entity_poly.pdbx_strand_id
1 'polypeptide(L)'
;MVLVAYALWLLALPLVVVTTETHCSGAPDPLCNAKPGAKYKEPPTTDSEVSYKELKELLSSGSVQLFDVRNPDEFKAGHIPDSTNVPLGELQEALELSPDQFRQRYGVRVPDKEDGDIVVYCQRGRRSATALDIMWALGFSSLYFS
;
A
#
# COMPACT_ATOMS: atom_id res chain seq x y z
N MET A 1 -60.03 -23.75 26.89
CA MET A 1 -59.56 -24.32 28.17
C MET A 1 -58.06 -24.53 28.06
N VAL A 2 -57.36 -24.02 29.06
CA VAL A 2 -55.90 -23.92 29.24
C VAL A 2 -55.27 -25.31 29.34
N LEU A 3 -54.04 -25.52 28.85
CA LEU A 3 -52.90 -25.98 29.66
C LEU A 3 -51.59 -26.05 28.85
N VAL A 4 -50.58 -25.38 29.41
CA VAL A 4 -49.15 -25.46 29.08
C VAL A 4 -48.56 -26.68 29.80
N ALA A 5 -47.61 -27.39 29.19
CA ALA A 5 -46.69 -28.27 29.92
C ALA A 5 -45.32 -28.37 29.22
N TYR A 6 -44.31 -27.77 29.86
CA TYR A 6 -42.88 -27.92 29.57
C TYR A 6 -42.38 -29.29 30.02
N ALA A 7 -41.40 -29.88 29.32
CA ALA A 7 -40.59 -30.98 29.83
C ALA A 7 -39.12 -30.84 29.39
N LEU A 8 -38.32 -30.51 30.40
CA LEU A 8 -36.87 -30.60 30.60
C LEU A 8 -36.03 -31.31 29.53
N TRP A 9 -34.99 -30.61 29.06
CA TRP A 9 -33.74 -31.22 28.58
C TRP A 9 -32.63 -30.93 29.60
N LEU A 10 -32.17 -31.98 30.28
CA LEU A 10 -31.01 -31.98 31.18
C LEU A 10 -29.75 -32.17 30.33
N LEU A 11 -28.87 -31.16 30.28
CA LEU A 11 -27.50 -31.31 29.77
C LEU A 11 -26.54 -31.29 30.96
N ALA A 12 -25.69 -32.33 31.02
CA ALA A 12 -24.68 -32.52 32.05
C ALA A 12 -23.28 -32.57 31.44
N LEU A 13 -22.31 -32.11 32.26
CA LEU A 13 -20.87 -32.38 32.25
C LEU A 13 -19.98 -31.53 31.31
N PRO A 14 -18.66 -31.45 31.57
CA PRO A 14 -18.06 -30.91 32.79
C PRO A 14 -16.94 -29.90 32.48
N LEU A 15 -16.53 -29.22 33.56
CA LEU A 15 -15.32 -28.43 33.73
C LEU A 15 -14.07 -29.02 33.04
N VAL A 16 -13.45 -28.25 32.14
CA VAL A 16 -12.04 -28.41 31.77
C VAL A 16 -11.31 -27.13 32.17
N VAL A 17 -10.45 -27.26 33.19
CA VAL A 17 -9.42 -26.31 33.56
C VAL A 17 -8.21 -26.58 32.67
N VAL A 18 -7.69 -25.58 31.98
CA VAL A 18 -6.35 -25.64 31.38
C VAL A 18 -5.57 -24.38 31.72
N THR A 19 -4.30 -24.64 31.93
CA THR A 19 -3.27 -23.96 32.71
C THR A 19 -2.58 -22.81 31.97
N THR A 20 -2.31 -21.75 32.74
CA THR A 20 -1.03 -21.05 32.92
C THR A 20 -0.17 -20.59 31.72
N GLU A 21 0.22 -19.32 31.85
CA GLU A 21 1.48 -18.66 31.44
C GLU A 21 1.66 -18.31 29.96
N THR A 22 1.84 -17.02 29.67
CA THR A 22 3.19 -16.43 29.64
C THR A 22 3.12 -14.94 29.39
N HIS A 23 3.87 -14.23 30.22
CA HIS A 23 4.23 -12.82 30.10
C HIS A 23 5.15 -12.62 28.89
N CYS A 24 4.92 -11.56 28.10
CA CYS A 24 5.99 -10.87 27.38
C CYS A 24 5.65 -9.37 27.27
N SER A 25 6.46 -8.57 27.94
CA SER A 25 6.47 -7.11 27.86
C SER A 25 7.02 -6.65 26.50
N GLY A 26 6.29 -5.79 25.79
CA GLY A 26 6.75 -5.07 24.60
C GLY A 26 5.85 -3.84 24.35
N ALA A 27 6.44 -2.65 24.32
CA ALA A 27 5.74 -1.38 24.12
C ALA A 27 5.31 -1.20 22.62
N PRO A 28 4.42 -0.24 22.30
CA PRO A 28 3.32 -0.42 21.34
C PRO A 28 3.70 -0.21 19.88
N ASP A 29 3.35 -1.17 19.04
CA ASP A 29 3.23 -0.98 17.60
C ASP A 29 2.03 -0.08 17.26
N PRO A 30 2.16 0.89 16.32
CA PRO A 30 1.02 1.69 15.85
C PRO A 30 0.04 0.90 14.94
N LEU A 31 0.19 -0.43 14.82
CA LEU A 31 -0.66 -1.31 14.03
C LEU A 31 -1.83 -1.91 14.82
N CYS A 32 -1.80 -1.88 16.17
CA CYS A 32 -2.76 -2.61 16.98
C CYS A 32 -4.18 -2.02 17.07
N ASN A 33 -4.50 -0.87 16.45
CA ASN A 33 -5.85 -0.29 16.49
C ASN A 33 -6.59 -0.18 15.14
N ALA A 34 -6.06 -0.78 14.06
CA ALA A 34 -6.81 -0.86 12.81
C ALA A 34 -7.82 -2.03 12.88
N LYS A 35 -9.11 -1.72 12.74
CA LYS A 35 -10.23 -2.68 12.81
C LYS A 35 -9.99 -3.92 11.91
N PRO A 36 -10.17 -5.16 12.43
CA PRO A 36 -10.00 -6.36 11.61
C PRO A 36 -11.23 -6.56 10.72
N GLY A 37 -11.06 -6.49 9.40
CA GLY A 37 -12.18 -6.73 8.48
C GLY A 37 -11.90 -6.59 6.99
N ALA A 38 -10.84 -5.90 6.57
CA ALA A 38 -10.44 -5.92 5.17
C ALA A 38 -9.56 -7.14 4.91
N LYS A 39 -10.05 -8.07 4.08
CA LYS A 39 -9.26 -9.16 3.50
C LYS A 39 -8.20 -8.55 2.58
N TYR A 40 -7.04 -8.16 3.12
CA TYR A 40 -5.89 -7.85 2.28
C TYR A 40 -5.41 -9.17 1.68
N LYS A 41 -5.46 -9.27 0.35
CA LYS A 41 -4.68 -10.28 -0.36
C LYS A 41 -3.22 -10.03 0.00
N GLU A 42 -2.47 -11.07 0.35
CA GLU A 42 -1.03 -10.95 0.56
C GLU A 42 -0.42 -10.26 -0.67
N PRO A 43 0.34 -9.16 -0.47
CA PRO A 43 0.85 -8.41 -1.60
C PRO A 43 1.83 -9.27 -2.42
N PRO A 44 1.81 -9.16 -3.76
CA PRO A 44 2.78 -9.84 -4.61
C PRO A 44 4.20 -9.38 -4.24
N THR A 45 5.11 -10.36 -4.15
CA THR A 45 6.42 -10.28 -3.49
C THR A 45 7.51 -9.56 -4.30
N THR A 46 7.20 -8.48 -5.00
CA THR A 46 8.19 -7.77 -5.85
C THR A 46 8.20 -6.27 -5.63
N ASP A 47 8.14 -5.82 -4.38
CA ASP A 47 8.72 -4.51 -4.04
C ASP A 47 10.24 -4.66 -4.02
N SER A 48 10.91 -4.08 -4.99
CA SER A 48 12.37 -4.01 -4.96
C SER A 48 12.77 -2.58 -4.61
N GLU A 49 13.46 -2.41 -3.49
CA GLU A 49 14.17 -1.16 -3.20
C GLU A 49 15.23 -0.97 -4.30
N VAL A 50 15.20 0.18 -4.97
CA VAL A 50 16.14 0.50 -6.05
C VAL A 50 17.24 1.37 -5.49
N SER A 51 18.48 0.90 -5.59
CA SER A 51 19.62 1.73 -5.21
C SER A 51 19.80 2.90 -6.18
N TYR A 52 20.43 3.98 -5.71
CA TYR A 52 20.76 5.13 -6.56
C TYR A 52 21.49 4.73 -7.87
N LYS A 53 22.34 3.71 -7.81
CA LYS A 53 23.07 3.24 -8.99
C LYS A 53 22.14 2.58 -10.01
N GLU A 54 21.26 1.70 -9.55
CA GLU A 54 20.26 1.04 -10.40
C GLU A 54 19.28 2.06 -10.99
N LEU A 55 18.80 3.00 -10.18
CA LEU A 55 17.92 4.07 -10.66
C LEU A 55 18.59 4.88 -11.77
N LYS A 56 19.88 5.20 -11.63
CA LYS A 56 20.64 5.91 -12.65
C LYS A 56 20.77 5.10 -13.95
N GLU A 57 20.96 3.79 -13.85
CA GLU A 57 21.04 2.89 -15.00
C GLU A 57 19.67 2.78 -15.71
N LEU A 58 18.57 2.68 -14.95
CA LEU A 58 17.20 2.66 -15.46
C LEU A 58 16.81 3.99 -16.15
N LEU A 59 17.20 5.12 -15.58
CA LEU A 59 16.99 6.42 -16.22
C LEU A 59 17.80 6.55 -17.50
N SER A 60 19.02 5.98 -17.53
CA SER A 60 19.87 6.01 -18.73
C SER A 60 19.34 5.11 -19.85
N SER A 61 18.57 4.07 -19.53
CA SER A 61 17.93 3.20 -20.54
C SER A 61 16.67 3.81 -21.14
N GLY A 62 16.05 4.79 -20.47
CA GLY A 62 14.86 5.49 -20.94
C GLY A 62 13.57 4.67 -20.90
N SER A 63 13.61 3.48 -20.29
CA SER A 63 12.46 2.57 -20.21
C SER A 63 11.59 2.77 -18.97
N VAL A 64 12.05 3.57 -18.00
CA VAL A 64 11.43 3.69 -16.67
C VAL A 64 10.57 4.94 -16.53
N GLN A 65 9.41 4.78 -15.89
CA GLN A 65 8.61 5.92 -15.45
C GLN A 65 8.92 6.21 -13.98
N LEU A 66 9.45 7.41 -13.74
CA LEU A 66 9.83 7.85 -12.40
C LEU A 66 8.79 8.83 -11.84
N PHE A 67 8.15 8.47 -10.74
CA PHE A 67 7.15 9.27 -10.05
C PHE A 67 7.70 9.84 -8.74
N ASP A 68 7.68 11.16 -8.61
CA ASP A 68 8.03 11.89 -7.39
C ASP A 68 6.77 12.15 -6.57
N VAL A 69 6.65 11.49 -5.42
CA VAL A 69 5.46 11.61 -4.54
C VAL A 69 5.57 12.71 -3.48
N ARG A 70 6.57 13.58 -3.61
CA ARG A 70 6.77 14.73 -2.73
C ARG A 70 5.81 15.87 -3.06
N ASN A 71 5.81 16.89 -2.21
CA ASN A 71 4.99 18.07 -2.43
C ASN A 71 5.50 18.86 -3.65
N PRO A 72 4.62 19.56 -4.40
CA PRO A 72 5.02 20.31 -5.59
C PRO A 72 6.08 21.38 -5.33
N ASP A 73 6.10 21.97 -4.14
CA ASP A 73 7.09 22.98 -3.77
C ASP A 73 8.51 22.38 -3.60
N GLU A 74 8.59 21.15 -3.05
CA GLU A 74 9.86 20.40 -2.97
C GLU A 74 10.35 20.01 -4.36
N PHE A 75 9.43 19.61 -5.24
CA PHE A 75 9.75 19.27 -6.63
C PHE A 75 10.31 20.48 -7.40
N LYS A 76 9.69 21.65 -7.24
CA LYS A 76 10.16 22.91 -7.84
C LYS A 76 11.53 23.35 -7.31
N ALA A 77 11.83 23.06 -6.04
CA ALA A 77 13.13 23.36 -5.45
C ALA A 77 14.26 22.48 -6.01
N GLY A 78 13.92 21.29 -6.54
CA GLY A 78 14.85 20.39 -7.20
C GLY A 78 14.31 18.96 -7.26
N HIS A 79 14.46 18.31 -8.42
CA HIS A 79 13.98 16.97 -8.67
C HIS A 79 14.90 16.23 -9.65
N ILE A 80 14.70 14.91 -9.75
CA ILE A 80 15.42 14.07 -10.70
C ILE A 80 14.88 14.39 -12.11
N PRO A 81 15.74 14.64 -13.12
CA PRO A 81 15.28 14.86 -14.49
C PRO A 81 14.45 13.66 -14.97
N ASP A 82 13.48 13.93 -15.84
CA ASP A 82 12.52 12.94 -16.37
C ASP A 82 11.56 12.33 -15.32
N SER A 83 11.59 12.81 -14.07
CA SER A 83 10.57 12.47 -13.08
C SER A 83 9.30 13.30 -13.23
N THR A 84 8.16 12.66 -12.96
CA THR A 84 6.85 13.30 -12.91
C THR A 84 6.42 13.48 -11.47
N ASN A 85 6.07 14.69 -11.07
CA ASN A 85 5.52 14.92 -9.73
C ASN A 85 4.05 14.50 -9.65
N VAL A 86 3.78 13.50 -8.82
CA VAL A 86 2.43 13.07 -8.46
C VAL A 86 2.36 13.01 -6.94
N PRO A 87 1.99 14.12 -6.27
CA PRO A 87 1.98 14.19 -4.82
C PRO A 87 1.18 13.06 -4.19
N LEU A 88 1.66 12.50 -3.07
CA LEU A 88 1.00 11.36 -2.40
C LEU A 88 -0.50 11.57 -2.17
N GLY A 89 -0.92 12.79 -1.80
CA GLY A 89 -2.32 13.11 -1.54
C GLY A 89 -3.21 13.09 -2.79
N GLU A 90 -2.64 13.22 -3.98
CA GLU A 90 -3.34 13.20 -5.26
C GLU A 90 -3.12 11.87 -6.00
N LEU A 91 -2.19 11.02 -5.56
CA LEU A 91 -1.75 9.82 -6.27
C LEU A 91 -2.90 8.87 -6.60
N GLN A 92 -3.79 8.61 -5.63
CA GLN A 92 -4.92 7.71 -5.85
C GLN A 92 -5.87 8.28 -6.92
N GLU A 93 -6.30 9.52 -6.76
CA GLU A 93 -7.19 10.18 -7.71
C GLU A 93 -6.54 10.26 -9.10
N ALA A 94 -5.24 10.57 -9.16
CA ALA A 94 -4.48 10.67 -10.40
C ALA A 94 -4.48 9.35 -11.18
N LEU A 95 -4.24 8.22 -10.52
CA LEU A 95 -4.22 6.90 -11.15
C LEU A 95 -5.63 6.39 -11.54
N GLU A 96 -6.68 6.95 -10.96
CA GLU A 96 -8.08 6.67 -11.32
C GLU A 96 -8.60 7.55 -12.48
N LEU A 97 -7.87 8.61 -12.86
CA LEU A 97 -8.23 9.46 -14.00
C LEU A 97 -8.22 8.69 -15.33
N SER A 98 -9.00 9.19 -16.29
CA SER A 98 -8.87 8.71 -17.66
C SER A 98 -7.45 8.98 -18.22
N PRO A 99 -6.92 8.12 -19.10
CA PRO A 99 -5.59 8.29 -19.68
C PRO A 99 -5.36 9.66 -20.32
N ASP A 100 -6.40 10.25 -20.92
CA ASP A 100 -6.35 11.58 -21.54
C ASP A 100 -6.23 12.70 -20.49
N GLN A 101 -6.99 12.60 -19.39
CA GLN A 101 -6.92 13.57 -18.30
C GLN A 101 -5.59 13.51 -17.55
N PHE A 102 -5.09 12.30 -17.30
CA PHE A 102 -3.78 12.12 -16.66
C PHE A 102 -2.68 12.77 -17.51
N ARG A 103 -2.69 12.52 -18.82
CA ARG A 103 -1.73 13.11 -19.75
C ARG A 103 -1.83 14.62 -19.83
N GLN A 104 -3.04 15.18 -19.80
CA GLN A 104 -3.23 16.63 -19.77
C GLN A 104 -2.70 17.27 -18.48
N ARG A 105 -2.83 16.58 -17.34
CA ARG A 105 -2.42 17.11 -16.03
C ARG A 105 -0.92 16.96 -15.76
N TYR A 106 -0.35 15.79 -16.08
CA TYR A 106 1.01 15.43 -15.71
C TYR A 106 1.98 15.38 -16.90
N GLY A 107 1.49 15.51 -18.14
CA GLY A 107 2.32 15.51 -19.34
C GLY A 107 2.87 14.15 -19.76
N VAL A 108 2.56 13.09 -19.02
CA VAL A 108 3.03 11.72 -19.24
C VAL A 108 1.87 10.75 -19.47
N ARG A 109 2.17 9.57 -20.02
CA ARG A 109 1.17 8.49 -20.11
C ARG A 109 0.84 8.00 -18.70
N VAL A 110 -0.41 7.57 -18.50
CA VAL A 110 -0.74 6.82 -17.30
C VAL A 110 0.02 5.48 -17.33
N PRO A 111 0.62 5.04 -16.22
CA PRO A 111 1.25 3.74 -16.16
C PRO A 111 0.18 2.63 -16.23
N ASP A 112 0.45 1.60 -17.00
CA ASP A 112 -0.39 0.41 -17.07
C ASP A 112 -0.11 -0.49 -15.85
N LYS A 113 -1.12 -1.27 -15.44
CA LYS A 113 -1.00 -2.15 -14.27
C LYS A 113 0.03 -3.27 -14.43
N GLU A 114 0.33 -3.60 -15.69
CA GLU A 114 1.30 -4.61 -16.11
C GLU A 114 2.66 -4.01 -16.52
N ASP A 115 2.81 -2.68 -16.48
CA ASP A 115 4.11 -2.05 -16.76
C ASP A 115 5.12 -2.49 -15.71
N GLY A 116 6.25 -3.04 -16.17
CA GLY A 116 7.31 -3.59 -15.34
C GLY A 116 8.33 -2.59 -14.80
N ASP A 117 8.22 -1.31 -15.16
CA ASP A 117 9.28 -0.32 -14.94
C ASP A 117 8.72 0.97 -14.34
N ILE A 118 7.98 0.85 -13.23
CA ILE A 118 7.43 1.99 -12.49
C ILE A 118 8.21 2.18 -11.19
N VAL A 119 8.87 3.33 -11.06
CA VAL A 119 9.62 3.70 -9.85
C VAL A 119 8.93 4.87 -9.16
N VAL A 120 8.65 4.74 -7.86
CA VAL A 120 8.18 5.83 -6.99
C VAL A 120 9.26 6.23 -6.01
N TYR A 121 9.53 7.53 -5.83
CA TYR A 121 10.56 7.96 -4.89
C TYR A 121 10.13 9.14 -4.00
N CYS A 122 10.77 9.22 -2.85
CA CYS A 122 10.57 10.27 -1.85
C CYS A 122 11.92 10.71 -1.26
N GLN A 123 11.92 11.78 -0.46
CA GLN A 123 13.12 12.26 0.25
C GLN A 123 13.61 11.29 1.34
N ARG A 124 12.72 10.52 1.98
CA ARG A 124 13.04 9.67 3.15
C ARG A 124 12.36 8.29 3.12
N GLY A 125 11.87 7.83 1.97
CA GLY A 125 11.22 6.52 1.84
C GLY A 125 9.79 6.38 2.41
N ARG A 126 9.39 7.18 3.40
CA ARG A 126 8.07 7.01 4.06
C ARG A 126 6.87 7.24 3.13
N ARG A 127 6.93 8.25 2.27
CA ARG A 127 5.84 8.55 1.32
C ARG A 127 5.83 7.57 0.15
N SER A 128 6.99 7.10 -0.28
CA SER A 128 7.08 6.10 -1.35
C SER A 128 6.52 4.76 -0.90
N ALA A 129 6.75 4.34 0.35
CA ALA A 129 6.08 3.15 0.92
C ALA A 129 4.55 3.27 0.89
N THR A 130 3.98 4.39 1.34
CA THR A 130 2.52 4.60 1.26
C THR A 130 2.02 4.70 -0.18
N ALA A 131 2.82 5.24 -1.09
CA ALA A 131 2.49 5.28 -2.51
C ALA A 131 2.39 3.87 -3.10
N LEU A 132 3.32 2.97 -2.75
CA LEU A 132 3.28 1.56 -3.14
C LEU A 132 2.00 0.88 -2.64
N ASP A 133 1.63 1.08 -1.38
CA ASP A 133 0.41 0.52 -0.80
C ASP A 133 -0.84 0.93 -1.61
N ILE A 134 -0.92 2.20 -2.02
CA ILE A 134 -2.01 2.74 -2.85
C ILE A 134 -2.00 2.09 -4.23
N MET A 135 -0.83 2.02 -4.88
CA MET A 135 -0.70 1.44 -6.21
C MET A 135 -1.02 -0.06 -6.22
N TRP A 136 -0.59 -0.81 -5.21
CA TRP A 136 -1.00 -2.20 -5.03
C TRP A 136 -2.50 -2.36 -4.87
N ALA A 137 -3.15 -1.48 -4.10
CA ALA A 137 -4.61 -1.51 -3.94
C ALA A 137 -5.34 -1.27 -5.28
N LEU A 138 -4.73 -0.50 -6.19
CA LEU A 138 -5.23 -0.26 -7.55
C LEU A 138 -4.92 -1.40 -8.54
N GLY A 139 -4.09 -2.36 -8.13
CA GLY A 139 -3.78 -3.57 -8.87
C GLY A 139 -2.49 -3.52 -9.69
N PHE A 140 -1.57 -2.61 -9.37
CA PHE A 140 -0.21 -2.62 -9.92
C PHE A 140 0.59 -3.78 -9.33
N SER A 141 1.41 -4.45 -10.15
CA SER A 141 2.13 -5.67 -9.76
C SER A 141 3.65 -5.51 -9.72
N SER A 142 4.22 -4.61 -10.52
CA SER A 142 5.65 -4.36 -10.59
C SER A 142 5.93 -2.92 -10.19
N LEU A 143 6.39 -2.73 -8.97
CA LEU A 143 6.66 -1.42 -8.40
C LEU A 143 7.99 -1.40 -7.69
N TYR A 144 8.68 -0.29 -7.85
CA TYR A 144 10.00 -0.05 -7.31
C TYR A 144 9.99 1.21 -6.47
N PHE A 145 10.75 1.24 -5.38
CA PHE A 145 10.87 2.45 -4.56
C PHE A 145 12.30 2.86 -4.25
N SER A 146 12.50 4.18 -4.11
CA SER A 146 13.75 4.81 -3.68
C SER A 146 13.52 5.93 -2.66
#